data_AF-A0A068TMD9-F1
#
_entry.id   AF-A0A068TMD9-F1
#
_cell.length_a   1.000
_cell.length_b   1.000
_cell.length_c   1.000
_cell.angle_alpha   90.00
_cell.angle_beta   90.00
_cell.angle_gamma   90.00
#
_symmetry.space_group_name_H-M   'P 1'
#
loop_
_entity.id
_entity.type
_entity.pdbx_description
1 polymer ?
#
loop_
_entity_poly.entity_id
_entity_poly.type
_entity_poly.pdbx_seq_one_letter_code
_entity_poly.pdbx_strand_id
1 'polypeptide(L)'
;RSYHREDEHGLALGRLASIVEQVAECHLEGRECIMVTSGAVAFGKQKLTQELLMSLSMRETLSPKDHTREDAGKLLDARAAAAIGQFRSYVLYEAMFAQYGVKIAQVLVTKPDFHNEETRRNLFS
;
A
#
# COMPACT_ATOMS: atom_id res chain seq x y z
N ARG A 1 -0.80 -25.99 15.86
CA ARG A 1 0.61 -25.55 15.95
C ARG A 1 0.61 -24.03 15.83
N SER A 2 0.88 -23.38 16.94
CA SER A 2 0.62 -21.95 17.18
C SER A 2 1.73 -21.10 16.61
N TYR A 3 1.41 -20.14 15.74
CA TYR A 3 2.28 -19.00 15.46
C TYR A 3 1.59 -17.75 15.99
N HIS A 4 1.97 -17.42 17.21
CA HIS A 4 1.77 -16.11 17.82
C HIS A 4 2.61 -15.12 17.00
N ARG A 5 1.97 -14.25 16.20
CA ARG A 5 2.65 -13.15 15.51
C ARG A 5 2.75 -11.99 16.49
N GLU A 6 3.89 -11.88 17.14
CA GLU A 6 4.42 -10.58 17.54
C GLU A 6 4.71 -9.82 16.25
N ASP A 7 3.83 -8.89 15.87
CA ASP A 7 4.03 -7.77 14.94
C ASP A 7 2.65 -7.21 14.56
N GLU A 8 1.94 -6.64 15.53
CA GLU A 8 0.63 -6.00 15.29
C GLU A 8 0.70 -4.75 14.40
N HIS A 9 1.89 -4.40 13.90
CA HIS A 9 2.13 -3.29 12.99
C HIS A 9 2.92 -3.70 11.72
N GLY A 10 3.15 -5.01 11.52
CA GLY A 10 3.85 -5.53 10.36
C GLY A 10 2.88 -6.00 9.27
N LEU A 11 3.22 -5.75 8.01
CA LEU A 11 2.53 -6.39 6.90
C LEU A 11 2.60 -7.91 7.08
N ALA A 12 1.45 -8.57 6.99
CA ALA A 12 1.33 -10.02 7.05
C ALA A 12 1.93 -10.66 5.79
N LEU A 13 3.23 -10.50 5.54
CA LEU A 13 3.92 -10.87 4.30
C LEU A 13 3.70 -12.33 3.95
N GLY A 14 3.75 -13.25 4.93
CA GLY A 14 3.45 -14.66 4.65
C GLY A 14 2.02 -14.92 4.18
N ARG A 15 1.04 -14.11 4.61
CA ARG A 15 -0.33 -14.19 4.10
C ARG A 15 -0.44 -13.60 2.70
N LEU A 16 0.21 -12.46 2.45
CA LEU A 16 0.24 -11.84 1.13
C LEU A 16 0.92 -12.76 0.10
N ALA A 17 2.05 -13.36 0.45
CA ALA A 17 2.77 -14.31 -0.40
C ALA A 17 1.88 -15.50 -0.77
N SER A 18 1.17 -16.10 0.19
CA SER A 18 0.25 -17.21 -0.07
C SER A 18 -0.91 -16.81 -0.99
N ILE A 19 -1.43 -15.58 -0.88
CA ILE A 19 -2.47 -15.09 -1.81
C ILE A 19 -1.89 -14.87 -3.21
N VAL A 20 -0.70 -14.26 -3.30
CA VAL A 20 -0.02 -14.03 -4.59
C VAL A 20 0.27 -15.34 -5.30
N GLU A 21 0.75 -16.35 -4.57
CA GLU A 21 0.99 -17.70 -5.08
C GLU A 21 -0.29 -18.29 -5.70
N GLN A 22 -1.40 -18.29 -4.96
CA GLN A 22 -2.68 -18.81 -5.45
C GLN A 22 -3.20 -18.06 -6.68
N VAL A 23 -3.07 -16.73 -6.70
CA VAL A 23 -3.49 -15.90 -7.84
C VAL A 23 -2.60 -16.15 -9.06
N ALA A 24 -1.28 -16.32 -8.85
CA ALA A 24 -0.33 -16.63 -9.90
C ALA A 24 -0.61 -18.03 -10.50
N GLU A 25 -0.85 -19.04 -9.67
CA GLU A 25 -1.27 -20.38 -10.11
C GLU A 25 -2.54 -20.30 -10.98
N CYS A 26 -3.58 -19.62 -10.49
CA CYS A 26 -4.82 -19.41 -11.26
C CYS A 26 -4.56 -18.73 -12.61
N HIS A 27 -3.66 -17.73 -12.65
CA HIS A 27 -3.31 -17.05 -13.90
C HIS A 27 -2.53 -17.96 -14.86
N LEU A 28 -1.59 -18.76 -14.34
CA LEU A 28 -0.80 -19.73 -15.13
C LEU A 28 -1.66 -20.88 -15.68
N GLU A 29 -2.79 -21.20 -15.03
CA GLU A 29 -3.82 -22.09 -15.57
C GLU A 29 -4.62 -21.47 -16.74
N GLY A 30 -4.36 -20.21 -17.11
CA GLY A 30 -5.05 -19.51 -18.19
C GLY A 30 -6.31 -18.76 -17.75
N ARG A 31 -6.50 -18.52 -16.44
CA ARG A 31 -7.65 -17.75 -15.93
C ARG A 31 -7.33 -16.26 -15.90
N GLU A 32 -8.36 -15.45 -16.12
CA GLU A 32 -8.29 -14.00 -15.92
C GLU A 32 -8.48 -13.67 -14.43
N CYS A 33 -7.48 -13.02 -13.84
CA CYS A 33 -7.46 -12.72 -12.41
C CYS A 33 -7.50 -11.21 -12.18
N ILE A 34 -8.44 -10.75 -11.35
CA ILE A 34 -8.48 -9.37 -10.85
C ILE A 34 -8.31 -9.41 -9.33
N MET A 35 -7.33 -8.67 -8.83
CA MET A 35 -7.07 -8.55 -7.40
C MET A 35 -7.50 -7.17 -6.89
N VAL A 36 -8.38 -7.14 -5.89
CA VAL A 36 -8.79 -5.90 -5.22
C VAL A 36 -8.11 -5.84 -3.85
N THR A 37 -7.34 -4.79 -3.62
CA THR A 37 -6.53 -4.64 -2.41
C THR A 37 -6.93 -3.40 -1.62
N SER A 38 -6.86 -3.52 -0.29
CA SER A 38 -7.07 -2.41 0.65
C SER A 38 -5.77 -2.11 1.39
N GLY A 39 -5.75 -1.05 2.20
CA GLY A 39 -4.69 -0.82 3.19
C GLY A 39 -3.65 0.23 2.81
N ALA A 40 -3.73 0.83 1.62
CA ALA A 40 -2.81 1.89 1.18
C ALA A 40 -2.61 3.00 2.25
N VAL A 41 -3.68 3.53 2.85
CA VAL A 41 -3.55 4.56 3.90
C VAL A 41 -2.72 4.07 5.10
N ALA A 42 -2.92 2.83 5.54
CA ALA A 42 -2.18 2.27 6.67
C ALA A 42 -0.70 2.10 6.34
N PHE A 43 -0.39 1.57 5.14
CA PHE A 43 0.98 1.47 4.62
C PHE A 43 1.68 2.83 4.57
N GLY A 44 0.99 3.87 4.09
CA GLY A 44 1.56 5.21 3.99
C GLY A 44 1.76 5.87 5.34
N LYS A 45 0.77 5.77 6.25
CA LYS A 45 0.90 6.30 7.62
C LYS A 45 2.07 5.66 8.36
N GLN A 46 2.22 4.34 8.27
CA GLN A 46 3.34 3.64 8.88
C GLN A 46 4.69 4.16 8.35
N LYS A 47 4.82 4.33 7.03
CA LYS A 47 6.05 4.84 6.42
C LYS A 47 6.34 6.28 6.83
N LEU A 48 5.35 7.17 6.78
CA LEU A 48 5.48 8.56 7.19
C LEU A 48 5.82 8.70 8.68
N THR A 49 5.17 7.92 9.55
CA THR A 49 5.50 7.89 10.98
C THR A 49 6.93 7.41 11.20
N GLN A 50 7.38 6.38 10.47
CA GLN A 50 8.74 5.87 10.57
C GLN A 50 9.77 6.94 10.16
N GLU A 51 9.52 7.66 9.05
CA GLU A 51 10.39 8.77 8.60
C GLU A 51 10.39 9.93 9.59
N LEU A 52 9.23 10.28 10.14
CA LEU A 52 9.11 11.33 11.16
C LEU A 52 9.90 10.95 12.42
N LEU A 53 9.75 9.73 12.93
CA LEU A 53 10.50 9.26 14.09
C LEU A 53 12.01 9.30 13.86
N MET A 54 12.49 8.89 12.68
CA MET A 54 13.90 9.00 12.32
C MET A 54 14.38 10.46 12.25
N SER A 55 13.52 11.38 11.78
CA SER A 55 13.86 12.81 11.69
C SER A 55 13.90 13.51 13.06
N LEU A 56 13.04 13.08 14.00
CA LEU A 56 12.97 13.64 15.35
C LEU A 56 14.22 13.30 16.16
N SER A 57 14.74 12.07 16.04
CA SER A 57 15.97 11.67 16.74
C SER A 57 17.19 12.53 16.41
N MET A 58 17.27 13.10 15.20
CA MET A 58 18.35 14.04 14.82
C MET A 58 18.05 15.49 15.24
N ARG A 59 16.78 15.87 15.30
CA ARG A 59 16.34 17.26 15.49
C ARG A 59 16.18 17.63 16.97
N GLU A 60 15.84 16.67 17.82
CA GLU A 60 15.81 16.81 19.28
C GLU A 60 17.21 17.09 19.87
N THR A 61 18.28 16.65 19.20
CA THR A 61 19.67 17.02 19.57
C THR A 61 20.02 18.48 19.22
N LEU A 62 19.28 19.11 18.32
CA LEU A 62 19.62 20.42 17.74
C LEU A 62 18.70 21.58 18.18
N SER A 63 17.44 21.35 18.57
CA SER A 63 16.53 22.42 19.06
C SER A 63 15.40 21.87 19.95
N PRO A 64 15.35 22.19 21.26
CA PRO A 64 14.35 21.63 22.19
C PRO A 64 13.05 22.45 22.34
N LYS A 65 12.82 23.47 21.51
CA LYS A 65 11.66 24.36 21.66
C LYS A 65 10.97 24.59 20.32
N ASP A 66 10.05 23.72 19.92
CA ASP A 66 9.13 24.05 18.81
C ASP A 66 7.76 23.37 18.99
N HIS A 67 6.70 24.08 18.60
CA HIS A 67 5.27 23.76 18.61
C HIS A 67 4.90 22.57 17.69
N THR A 68 5.56 21.42 17.87
CA THR A 68 5.71 20.34 16.88
C THR A 68 4.55 19.35 16.78
N ARG A 69 3.64 19.32 17.76
CA ARG A 69 2.54 18.33 17.78
C ARG A 69 1.42 18.67 16.77
N GLU A 70 1.25 19.94 16.40
CA GLU A 70 0.23 20.36 15.44
C GLU A 70 0.67 20.14 13.98
N ASP A 71 1.96 20.33 13.66
CA ASP A 71 2.49 20.10 12.31
C ASP A 71 2.63 18.61 11.95
N ALA A 72 2.91 17.75 12.93
CA ALA A 72 2.87 16.30 12.74
C ALA A 72 1.47 15.81 12.34
N GLY A 73 0.41 16.45 12.84
CA GLY A 73 -0.97 16.17 12.45
C GLY A 73 -1.28 16.53 11.00
N LYS A 74 -0.67 17.60 10.46
CA LYS A 74 -0.75 17.99 9.04
C LYS A 74 0.08 17.10 8.13
N LEU A 75 1.24 16.62 8.59
CA LEU A 75 2.11 15.71 7.83
C LEU A 75 1.45 14.33 7.59
N LEU A 76 0.47 13.96 8.41
CA LEU A 76 -0.27 12.70 8.33
C LEU A 76 -1.63 12.86 7.61
N ASP A 77 -1.71 13.73 6.61
CA ASP A 77 -2.87 13.80 5.72
C ASP A 77 -3.16 12.40 5.13
N ALA A 78 -4.40 11.94 5.33
CA ALA A 78 -4.84 10.63 4.87
C ALA A 78 -4.72 10.48 3.34
N ARG A 79 -4.84 11.58 2.57
CA ARG A 79 -4.67 11.53 1.10
C ARG A 79 -3.21 11.34 0.71
N ALA A 80 -2.29 12.07 1.33
CA ALA A 80 -0.85 11.90 1.11
C ALA A 80 -0.40 10.49 1.53
N ALA A 81 -0.87 10.02 2.69
CA ALA A 81 -0.62 8.66 3.15
C ALA A 81 -1.21 7.61 2.18
N ALA A 82 -2.43 7.81 1.66
CA ALA A 82 -3.00 6.92 0.66
C ALA A 82 -2.12 6.85 -0.60
N ALA A 83 -1.68 7.99 -1.12
CA ALA A 83 -0.86 8.05 -2.34
C ALA A 83 0.48 7.31 -2.16
N ILE A 84 1.20 7.58 -1.06
CA ILE A 84 2.47 6.91 -0.75
C ILE A 84 2.25 5.41 -0.57
N GLY A 85 1.25 5.05 0.23
CA GLY A 85 0.98 3.65 0.51
C GLY A 85 0.48 2.88 -0.70
N GLN A 86 -0.28 3.50 -1.60
CA GLN A 86 -0.75 2.88 -2.84
C GLN A 86 0.41 2.49 -3.76
N PHE A 87 1.37 3.41 -3.93
CA PHE A 87 2.60 3.13 -4.68
C PHE A 87 3.39 2.00 -4.02
N ARG A 88 3.57 2.04 -2.70
CA ARG A 88 4.31 0.99 -1.98
C ARG A 88 3.62 -0.37 -2.03
N SER A 89 2.30 -0.40 -1.94
CA SER A 89 1.53 -1.64 -2.10
C SER A 89 1.74 -2.22 -3.50
N TYR A 90 1.71 -1.40 -4.55
CA TYR A 90 1.98 -1.86 -5.92
C TYR A 90 3.38 -2.46 -6.05
N VAL A 91 4.42 -1.75 -5.63
CA VAL A 91 5.81 -2.23 -5.72
C VAL A 91 6.00 -3.55 -4.97
N LEU A 92 5.34 -3.72 -3.82
CA LEU A 92 5.37 -4.98 -3.08
C LEU A 92 4.75 -6.13 -3.88
N TYR A 93 3.54 -5.93 -4.42
CA TYR A 93 2.88 -6.96 -5.23
C TYR A 93 3.67 -7.24 -6.51
N GLU A 94 4.20 -6.22 -7.18
CA GLU A 94 5.02 -6.37 -8.38
C GLU A 94 6.24 -7.25 -8.11
N ALA A 95 6.96 -6.99 -7.01
CA ALA A 95 8.11 -7.80 -6.61
C ALA A 95 7.74 -9.25 -6.29
N MET A 96 6.54 -9.50 -5.71
CA MET A 96 6.07 -10.86 -5.44
C MET A 96 5.64 -11.59 -6.72
N PHE A 97 4.83 -10.97 -7.58
CA PHE A 97 4.37 -11.56 -8.84
C PHE A 97 5.50 -11.77 -9.86
N ALA A 98 6.55 -10.94 -9.82
CA ALA A 98 7.73 -11.11 -10.65
C ALA A 98 8.44 -12.46 -10.42
N GLN A 99 8.36 -13.04 -9.21
CA GLN A 99 8.92 -14.37 -8.91
C GLN A 99 8.22 -15.49 -9.68
N TYR A 100 6.97 -15.27 -10.10
CA TYR A 100 6.17 -16.20 -10.88
C TYR A 100 6.14 -15.84 -12.38
N GLY A 101 6.90 -14.82 -12.81
CA GLY A 101 6.89 -14.34 -14.20
C GLY A 101 5.59 -13.65 -14.62
N VAL A 102 4.73 -13.30 -13.65
CA VAL A 102 3.43 -12.66 -13.91
C VAL A 102 3.61 -11.14 -13.91
N LYS A 103 3.18 -10.49 -14.99
CA LYS A 103 3.13 -9.02 -15.06
C LYS A 103 1.81 -8.54 -14.48
N ILE A 104 1.87 -7.50 -13.67
CA ILE A 104 0.67 -6.87 -13.10
C ILE A 104 0.54 -5.44 -13.60
N ALA A 105 -0.67 -4.89 -13.50
CA ALA A 105 -0.95 -3.49 -13.75
C ALA A 105 -1.81 -2.93 -12.62
N GLN A 106 -1.64 -1.66 -12.30
CA GLN A 106 -2.44 -0.96 -11.30
C GLN A 106 -3.57 -0.18 -11.98
N VAL A 107 -4.79 -0.36 -11.49
CA VAL A 107 -5.95 0.45 -11.88
C VAL A 107 -6.53 1.09 -10.64
N LEU A 108 -6.66 2.42 -10.66
CA LEU A 108 -7.32 3.21 -9.62
C LEU A 108 -8.66 3.69 -10.15
N VAL A 109 -9.73 3.32 -9.47
CA VAL A 109 -11.09 3.68 -9.84
C VAL A 109 -11.79 4.40 -8.70
N THR A 110 -12.64 5.34 -9.09
CA THR A 110 -13.50 6.15 -8.25
C THR A 110 -14.95 5.96 -8.68
N LYS A 111 -15.91 6.34 -7.82
CA LYS A 111 -17.35 6.18 -8.13
C LYS A 111 -17.76 6.82 -9.47
N PRO A 112 -17.32 8.05 -9.82
CA PRO A 112 -17.66 8.67 -11.10
C PRO A 112 -17.27 7.84 -12.33
N ASP A 113 -16.19 7.04 -12.25
CA ASP A 113 -15.70 6.24 -13.37
C ASP A 113 -16.69 5.16 -13.81
N PHE A 114 -17.61 4.75 -12.92
CA PHE A 114 -18.66 3.77 -13.22
C PHE A 114 -19.98 4.40 -13.67
N HIS A 115 -20.19 5.70 -13.39
CA HIS A 115 -21.46 6.40 -13.68
C HIS A 115 -21.41 7.21 -14.97
N ASN A 116 -20.25 7.75 -15.34
CA ASN A 116 -20.09 8.45 -16.61
C ASN A 116 -19.81 7.45 -17.74
N GLU A 117 -20.65 7.43 -18.77
CA GLU A 117 -20.48 6.51 -19.91
C GLU A 117 -19.13 6.69 -20.61
N GLU A 118 -18.64 7.93 -20.71
CA GLU A 118 -17.36 8.23 -21.34
C GLU A 118 -16.18 7.65 -20.54
N THR A 119 -16.16 7.89 -19.22
CA THR A 119 -15.10 7.42 -18.33
C THR A 119 -15.16 5.90 -18.14
N ARG A 120 -16.37 5.32 -18.11
CA ARG A 120 -16.58 3.87 -18.09
C ARG A 120 -16.02 3.21 -19.34
N ARG A 121 -16.12 3.86 -20.51
CA ARG A 121 -15.58 3.34 -21.76
C ARG A 121 -14.05 3.20 -21.72
N ASN A 122 -13.36 4.11 -21.03
CA ASN A 122 -11.91 4.06 -20.85
C ASN A 122 -11.46 2.95 -19.89
N LEU A 123 -12.37 2.38 -19.08
CA LEU A 123 -12.11 1.22 -18.22
C LEU A 123 -12.21 -0.11 -18.98
N PHE A 124 -12.88 -0.13 -20.12
CA PHE A 124 -13.14 -1.34 -20.93
C PHE A 124 -12.41 -1.34 -22.28
N SER A 125 -11.72 -0.25 -22.63
CA SER A 125 -10.98 -0.08 -23.88
C SER A 125 -9.49 -0.29 -23.68
#